data_AF-A0A2V5KMA3-F1
#
_entry.id   AF-A0A2V5KMA3-F1
#
_cell.length_a   1.000
_cell.length_b   1.000
_cell.length_c   1.000
_cell.angle_alpha   90.00
_cell.angle_beta   90.00
_cell.angle_gamma   90.00
#
_symmetry.space_group_name_H-M   'P 1'
#
loop_
_entity.id
_entity.type
_entity.pdbx_description
1 polymer ?
#
loop_
_entity_poly.entity_id
_entity_poly.type
_entity_poly.pdbx_seq_one_letter_code
_entity_poly.pdbx_strand_id
1 'polypeptide(L)' 'MSGSEATVWEFKSNGAILLGDASGRYKFGDQDRIKIETPFATTVYVISVSGDHLLLQEPGGSKLEFTRIKETRR' A
#
# COMPACT_ATOMS: atom_id res chain seq x y z
N MET A 1 -8.08 6.00 -25.59
CA MET A 1 -7.60 6.54 -24.31
C MET A 1 -7.21 5.36 -23.45
N SER A 2 -5.92 5.03 -23.36
CA SER A 2 -5.46 4.02 -22.41
C SER A 2 -5.24 4.73 -21.08
N GLY A 3 -6.31 4.90 -20.31
CA GLY A 3 -6.19 5.34 -18.93
C GLY A 3 -5.63 4.15 -18.16
N SER A 4 -4.38 4.23 -17.72
CA SER A 4 -3.83 3.25 -16.77
C SER A 4 -4.76 3.20 -15.57
N GLU A 5 -5.52 2.12 -15.41
CA GLU A 5 -6.29 1.89 -14.19
C GLU A 5 -5.31 1.92 -13.01
N ALA A 6 -5.46 2.93 -12.14
CA ALA A 6 -4.64 3.03 -10.95
C ALA A 6 -5.08 1.92 -9.98
N THR A 7 -4.15 1.04 -9.59
CA THR A 7 -4.44 -0.01 -8.62
C THR A 7 -4.75 0.60 -7.26
N VAL A 8 -5.96 0.39 -6.75
CA VAL A 8 -6.36 0.83 -5.41
C VAL A 8 -5.91 -0.20 -4.38
N TRP A 9 -5.25 0.30 -3.32
CA TRP A 9 -4.87 -0.50 -2.17
C TRP A 9 -5.70 -0.07 -0.96
N GLU A 10 -6.45 -1.01 -0.39
CA GLU A 10 -7.28 -0.78 0.81
C GLU A 10 -6.63 -1.44 2.02
N PHE A 11 -6.16 -0.63 2.97
CA PHE A 11 -5.61 -1.10 4.23
C PHE A 11 -6.69 -1.13 5.31
N LYS A 12 -6.96 -2.32 5.86
CA LYS A 12 -7.94 -2.52 6.93
C LYS A 12 -7.25 -2.56 8.28
N SER A 13 -7.87 -1.97 9.30
CA SER A 13 -7.32 -1.86 10.67
C SER A 13 -6.99 -3.21 11.33
N ASN A 14 -7.55 -4.31 10.85
CA ASN A 14 -7.24 -5.67 11.31
C ASN A 14 -5.97 -6.28 10.67
N GLY A 15 -5.19 -5.49 9.92
CA GLY A 15 -3.98 -5.95 9.25
C GLY A 15 -4.23 -6.72 7.96
N ALA A 16 -5.43 -6.63 7.39
CA ALA A 16 -5.72 -7.11 6.04
C ALA A 16 -5.49 -5.99 5.02
N ILE A 17 -5.07 -6.38 3.81
CA ILE A 17 -4.94 -5.46 2.67
C ILE A 17 -5.65 -6.04 1.45
N LEU A 18 -6.35 -5.20 0.69
CA LEU A 18 -6.85 -5.54 -0.65
C LEU A 18 -6.07 -4.76 -1.70
N LEU A 19 -5.55 -5.44 -2.71
CA LEU A 19 -4.78 -4.89 -3.83
C LEU A 19 -5.54 -5.22 -5.12
N GLY A 20 -6.42 -4.32 -5.57
CA GLY A 20 -7.42 -4.69 -6.59
C GLY A 20 -8.23 -5.90 -6.12
N ASP A 21 -8.17 -7.00 -6.87
CA ASP A 21 -8.89 -8.25 -6.59
C ASP A 21 -8.13 -9.23 -5.67
N ALA A 22 -6.87 -8.93 -5.33
CA ALA A 22 -6.06 -9.78 -4.47
C ALA A 22 -6.17 -9.36 -3.00
N SER A 23 -6.26 -10.34 -2.09
CA SER A 23 -6.22 -10.10 -0.64
C SER A 23 -4.89 -10.53 -0.05
N GLY A 24 -4.43 -9.83 0.97
CA GLY A 24 -3.19 -10.07 1.66
C GLY A 24 -3.22 -9.63 3.12
N ARG A 25 -2.06 -9.66 3.76
CA ARG A 25 -1.84 -9.19 5.13
C ARG A 25 -0.73 -8.16 5.15
N TYR A 26 -0.85 -7.20 6.06
CA TYR A 26 0.25 -6.30 6.37
C TYR A 26 0.53 -6.25 7.86
N LYS A 27 1.79 -5.95 8.19
CA LYS A 27 2.22 -5.73 9.57
C LYS A 27 3.28 -4.64 9.59
N PHE A 28 3.11 -3.68 10.51
CA PHE A 28 4.17 -2.73 10.82
C PHE A 28 5.28 -3.42 11.62
N GLY A 29 6.51 -3.21 11.20
CA GLY A 29 7.71 -3.60 11.94
C GLY A 29 8.44 -2.38 12.47
N ASP A 30 9.62 -2.61 13.03
CA ASP A 30 10.47 -1.55 13.56
C ASP A 30 11.08 -0.68 12.44
N GLN A 31 11.46 0.54 12.80
CA GLN A 31 12.18 1.49 11.93
C GLN A 31 11.40 1.91 10.68
N ASP A 32 10.13 2.30 10.85
CA ASP A 32 9.27 2.77 9.76
C ASP A 32 9.18 1.76 8.61
N ARG A 33 8.97 0.48 8.95
CA ARG A 33 8.82 -0.58 7.97
C ARG A 33 7.43 -1.20 7.99
N ILE A 34 6.97 -1.59 6.82
CA ILE A 34 5.76 -2.38 6.63
C ILE A 34 6.09 -3.61 5.81
N LYS A 35 5.74 -4.78 6.36
CA LYS A 35 5.75 -6.04 5.61
C LYS A 35 4.38 -6.24 5.00
N ILE A 36 4.32 -6.53 3.71
CA ILE A 36 3.11 -6.86 2.98
C ILE A 36 3.27 -8.26 2.39
N GLU A 37 2.31 -9.12 2.69
CA GLU A 37 2.25 -10.51 2.24
C GLU A 37 1.00 -10.69 1.39
N THR A 38 1.19 -11.14 0.16
CA THR A 38 0.12 -11.44 -0.81
C THR A 38 0.33 -12.85 -1.36
N PRO A 39 -0.66 -13.44 -2.06
CA PRO A 39 -0.50 -14.77 -2.67
C PRO A 39 0.65 -14.89 -3.67
N PHE A 40 1.11 -13.76 -4.24
CA PHE A 40 2.14 -13.74 -5.28
C PHE A 40 3.49 -13.17 -4.80
N ALA A 41 3.53 -12.42 -3.70
CA ALA A 41 4.78 -11.82 -3.21
C ALA A 41 4.75 -11.48 -1.71
N THR A 42 5.94 -11.48 -1.10
CA THR A 42 6.19 -10.94 0.23
C THR A 42 7.28 -9.88 0.13
N THR A 43 6.96 -8.64 0.52
CA THR A 43 7.88 -7.51 0.42
C THR A 43 7.89 -6.68 1.70
N VAL A 44 9.06 -6.16 2.06
CA VAL A 44 9.24 -5.20 3.15
C VAL A 44 9.55 -3.84 2.55
N TYR A 45 8.76 -2.84 2.90
CA TYR A 45 8.94 -1.45 2.48
C TYR A 45 9.33 -0.57 3.66
N VAL A 46 10.14 0.45 3.41
CA VAL A 46 10.18 1.65 4.26
C VAL A 46 8.94 2.48 3.95
N ILE A 47 8.23 2.91 4.99
CA ILE A 47 6.99 3.69 4.88
C ILE A 47 7.25 5.17 5.15
N SER A 48 6.62 6.03 4.38
CA SER A 48 6.53 7.46 4.70
C SER A 48 5.12 7.96 4.41
N VAL A 49 4.53 8.68 5.37
CA VAL A 49 3.18 9.24 5.25
C VAL A 49 3.25 10.74 5.48
N SER A 50 2.69 11.52 4.56
CA SER A 50 2.59 12.97 4.69
C SER A 50 1.24 13.44 4.14
N GLY A 51 0.36 13.89 5.04
CA GLY A 51 -1.00 14.28 4.69
C GLY A 51 -1.77 13.14 4.01
N ASP A 52 -2.12 13.34 2.74
CA ASP A 52 -2.81 12.36 1.91
C ASP A 52 -1.86 11.48 1.08
N HIS A 53 -0.54 11.64 1.19
CA HIS A 53 0.43 10.84 0.45
C HIS A 53 1.03 9.72 1.30
N LEU A 54 1.14 8.54 0.69
CA LEU A 54 1.83 7.36 1.23
C LEU A 54 2.90 6.93 0.22
N LEU A 55 4.13 6.76 0.70
CA LEU A 55 5.25 6.19 -0.05
C LEU A 55 5.65 4.86 0.56
N LEU A 56 5.80 3.85 -0.30
CA LEU A 56 6.38 2.55 0.04
C LEU A 56 7.63 2.34 -0.80
N GLN A 57 8.79 2.28 -0.15
CA GLN A 57 10.09 2.15 -0.81
C GLN A 57 10.72 0.81 -0.46
N GLU A 58 11.02 -0.01 -1.47
CA GLU A 58 11.83 -1.21 -1.25
C GLU A 58 13.26 -0.79 -0.90
N PRO A 59 13.94 -1.46 0.05
CA PRO A 59 15.34 -1.17 0.36
C PRO A 59 16.22 -1.30 -0.89
N GLY A 60 16.65 -0.17 -1.45
CA GLY A 60 17.45 -0.10 -2.68
C GLY A 60 16.69 -0.41 -3.98
N GLY A 61 15.36 -0.47 -3.94
CA GLY A 61 14.54 -0.92 -5.07
C GLY A 61 13.52 0.10 -5.57
N SER A 62 12.38 -0.40 -6.06
CA SER A 62 11.32 0.41 -6.62
C SER A 62 10.51 1.14 -5.55
N LYS A 63 9.85 2.23 -5.96
CA LYS A 63 8.96 3.04 -5.13
C LYS A 63 7.52 2.88 -5.60
N LEU A 64 6.60 2.73 -4.65
CA LEU A 64 5.16 2.89 -4.87
C LEU A 64 4.69 4.17 -4.19
N GLU A 65 3.86 4.93 -4.89
CA GLU A 65 3.31 6.20 -4.43
C GLU A 65 1.80 6.17 -4.51
N PHE A 66 1.17 6.49 -3.39
CA PHE A 66 -0.28 6.45 -3.23
C PHE A 66 -0.79 7.81 -2.77
N THR A 67 -1.96 8.17 -3.25
CA THR A 67 -2.74 9.28 -2.74
C THR A 67 -4.01 8.72 -2.09
N ARG A 68 -4.31 9.15 -0.87
CA ARG A 68 -5.49 8.75 -0.12
C ARG A 68 -6.73 9.16 -0.91
N ILE A 69 -7.58 8.18 -1.20
CA ILE A 69 -8.93 8.42 -1.71
C ILE A 69 -9.79 8.80 -0.51
N LYS A 70 -10.31 10.03 -0.50
CA LYS A 70 -11.33 10.45 0.47
C LYS A 70 -12.68 10.03 -0.10
N GLU A 71 -13.47 9.29 0.67
CA GLU A 71 -14.88 9.14 0.33
C GLU A 71 -15.52 10.53 0.34
N THR A 72 -15.93 11.00 -0.82
CA THR A 72 -16.88 12.11 -0.89
C THR A 72 -18.18 11.55 -0.35
N ARG A 73 -18.56 11.91 0.89
CA ARG A 73 -19.90 11.62 1.41
C ARG A 73 -20.91 12.03 0.32
N ARG A 74 -21.65 11.06 -0.21
CA ARG A 74 -22.91 11.31 -0.91
C ARG A 74 -24.02 11.48 0.11
#